data_AF-A0A615JTF3-F1
#
_entry.id   AF-A0A615JTF3-F1
#
_cell.length_a   1.000
_cell.length_b   1.000
_cell.length_c   1.000
_cell.angle_alpha   90.00
_cell.angle_beta   90.00
_cell.angle_gamma   90.00
#
_symmetry.space_group_name_H-M   'P 1'
#
loop_
_entity.id
_entity.type
_entity.pdbx_description
1 polymer ?
#
loop_
_entity_poly.entity_id
_entity_poly.type
_entity_poly.pdbx_seq_one_letter_code
_entity_poly.pdbx_strand_id
1 'polypeptide(L)'
;MKKKLAIQLFGLVRTYTDTFDTFFSNVIIPNSTNYDIDIFIHTWDIFSAVGAANGLKNSRHYFYPTMTNKKLCDYDINDIKNKYKPKKIKIESLKELEWGIYRSLSGVNKLREEYEKEHNINYDCILCTRMDLFFFSELKLDNYIINAYKHPELRNLGLPSEYIFTVCNEFGSFDVRDPRYPAGSDLLWFGNVALKNPPFCIYNENPNIVPILIKYGLNSDFIIFREKKEFNTAIRSQ
;
A
#
# COMPACT_ATOMS: atom_id res chain seq x y z
N MET A 1 17.31 -17.62 11.33
CA MET A 1 17.26 -16.14 11.33
C MET A 1 15.92 -15.72 10.77
N LYS A 2 15.34 -14.61 11.25
CA LYS A 2 14.13 -14.04 10.64
C LYS A 2 14.49 -13.46 9.27
N LYS A 3 13.55 -13.54 8.32
CA LYS A 3 13.63 -12.84 7.04
C LYS A 3 13.56 -11.33 7.26
N LYS A 4 14.02 -10.53 6.32
CA LYS A 4 13.92 -9.07 6.35
C LYS A 4 12.73 -8.59 5.52
N LEU A 5 11.85 -7.80 6.12
CA LEU A 5 10.68 -7.18 5.44
C LEU A 5 10.81 -5.66 5.48
N ALA A 6 10.80 -5.04 4.31
CA ALA A 6 10.59 -3.60 4.20
C ALA A 6 9.09 -3.32 4.02
N ILE A 7 8.52 -2.47 4.87
CA ILE A 7 7.17 -1.94 4.66
C ILE A 7 7.29 -0.48 4.22
N GLN A 8 6.77 -0.20 3.04
CA GLN A 8 6.78 1.11 2.41
C GLN A 8 5.39 1.73 2.47
N LEU A 9 5.23 2.74 3.32
CA LEU A 9 4.03 3.55 3.41
C LEU A 9 4.19 4.78 2.52
N PHE A 10 3.27 4.94 1.56
CA PHE A 10 3.35 6.00 0.57
C PHE A 10 2.03 6.77 0.44
N GLY A 11 2.12 8.00 -0.06
CA GLY A 11 0.96 8.86 -0.31
C GLY A 11 0.58 9.72 0.88
N LEU A 12 -0.66 10.19 0.89
CA LEU A 12 -1.18 11.12 1.91
C LEU A 12 -1.48 10.37 3.22
N VAL A 13 -1.19 11.01 4.37
CA VAL A 13 -1.41 10.38 5.69
C VAL A 13 -2.89 10.19 6.03
N ARG A 14 -3.78 11.09 5.56
CA ARG A 14 -5.23 11.11 5.84
C ARG A 14 -5.56 10.52 7.23
N THR A 15 -6.39 9.49 7.27
CA THR A 15 -6.98 8.86 8.45
C THR A 15 -6.02 7.95 9.23
N TYR A 16 -4.70 8.18 9.18
CA TYR A 16 -3.68 7.35 9.83
C TYR A 16 -3.93 7.13 11.33
N THR A 17 -4.52 8.12 12.01
CA THR A 17 -4.84 8.04 13.44
C THR A 17 -5.84 6.91 13.72
N ASP A 18 -6.81 6.72 12.84
CA ASP A 18 -7.91 5.76 12.97
C ASP A 18 -7.53 4.37 12.45
N THR A 19 -6.58 4.31 11.52
CA THR A 19 -6.21 3.07 10.82
C THR A 19 -4.99 2.40 11.43
N PHE A 20 -4.14 3.14 12.14
CA PHE A 20 -2.87 2.63 12.69
C PHE A 20 -3.04 1.35 13.49
N ASP A 21 -4.02 1.29 14.39
CA ASP A 21 -4.20 0.13 15.28
C ASP A 21 -4.49 -1.13 14.46
N THR A 22 -5.33 -1.03 13.42
CA THR A 22 -5.60 -2.16 12.53
C THR A 22 -4.41 -2.52 11.64
N PHE A 23 -3.65 -1.54 11.17
CA PHE A 23 -2.40 -1.82 10.47
C PHE A 23 -1.41 -2.57 11.38
N PHE A 24 -1.28 -2.14 12.63
CA PHE A 24 -0.39 -2.79 13.58
C PHE A 24 -0.87 -4.22 13.91
N SER A 25 -2.15 -4.40 14.26
CA SER A 25 -2.68 -5.70 14.67
C SER A 25 -2.80 -6.70 13.51
N ASN A 26 -3.09 -6.23 12.30
CA ASN A 26 -3.40 -7.10 11.16
C ASN A 26 -2.29 -7.17 10.11
N VAL A 27 -1.28 -6.29 10.16
CA VAL A 27 -0.13 -6.34 9.23
C VAL A 27 1.18 -6.53 9.98
N ILE A 28 1.47 -5.75 11.02
CA ILE A 28 2.76 -5.86 11.73
C ILE A 28 2.84 -7.13 12.57
N ILE A 29 1.91 -7.32 13.51
CA ILE A 29 1.94 -8.47 14.43
C ILE A 29 1.98 -9.82 13.69
N PRO A 30 1.10 -10.09 12.69
CA PRO A 30 1.04 -11.40 12.05
C PRO A 30 2.31 -11.80 11.29
N ASN A 31 3.12 -10.81 10.86
CA ASN A 31 4.37 -11.03 10.15
C ASN A 31 5.61 -10.99 11.04
N SER A 32 5.52 -10.40 12.24
CA SER A 32 6.65 -10.19 13.16
C SER A 32 7.33 -11.48 13.67
N THR A 33 6.65 -12.63 13.58
CA THR A 33 7.24 -13.92 13.97
C THR A 33 8.31 -14.37 12.98
N ASN A 34 8.06 -14.17 11.68
CA ASN A 34 8.93 -14.67 10.60
C ASN A 34 9.82 -13.59 10.00
N TYR A 35 9.43 -12.32 10.16
CA TYR A 35 10.13 -11.17 9.61
C TYR A 35 10.64 -10.25 10.71
N ASP A 36 11.84 -9.71 10.50
CA ASP A 36 12.31 -8.48 11.12
C ASP A 36 11.92 -7.32 10.19
N ILE A 37 11.17 -6.35 10.73
CA ILE A 37 10.37 -5.41 9.95
C ILE A 37 10.94 -4.00 10.08
N ASP A 38 11.29 -3.41 8.93
CA ASP A 38 11.71 -2.02 8.81
C ASP A 38 10.65 -1.23 8.05
N ILE A 39 10.24 -0.08 8.59
CA ILE A 39 9.19 0.78 8.00
C ILE A 39 9.83 2.02 7.37
N PHE A 40 9.39 2.35 6.15
CA PHE A 40 9.78 3.53 5.39
C PHE A 40 8.55 4.35 5.04
N ILE A 41 8.64 5.67 5.18
CA ILE A 41 7.50 6.55 4.92
C ILE A 41 7.89 7.65 3.94
N HIS A 42 7.20 7.70 2.81
CA HIS A 42 7.10 8.90 2.01
C HIS A 42 5.70 9.49 2.16
N THR A 43 5.61 10.76 2.52
CA THR A 43 4.32 11.44 2.56
C THR A 43 4.41 12.92 2.21
N TRP A 44 3.28 13.60 2.26
CA TRP A 44 3.12 15.01 1.93
C TRP A 44 2.89 15.82 3.19
N ASP A 45 3.25 17.09 3.16
CA ASP A 45 3.07 18.05 4.27
C ASP A 45 1.61 18.45 4.52
N ILE A 46 0.64 17.73 3.95
CA ILE A 46 -0.81 17.93 4.08
C ILE A 46 -1.50 16.59 4.33
N PHE A 47 -2.60 16.62 5.08
CA PHE A 47 -3.42 15.42 5.33
C PHE A 47 -4.08 14.89 4.06
N SER A 48 -4.70 15.77 3.27
CA SER A 48 -5.37 15.44 2.02
C SER A 48 -5.28 16.61 1.04
N ALA A 49 -5.43 16.35 -0.26
CA ALA A 49 -5.28 17.34 -1.33
C ALA A 49 -6.48 17.37 -2.28
N VAL A 50 -6.82 18.58 -2.77
CA VAL A 50 -7.74 18.82 -3.89
C VAL A 50 -6.99 18.76 -5.22
N GLY A 51 -7.63 18.28 -6.29
CA GLY A 51 -7.06 18.39 -7.65
C GLY A 51 -6.94 17.08 -8.42
N ALA A 52 -6.22 17.14 -9.55
CA ALA A 52 -6.25 16.20 -10.68
C ALA A 52 -6.03 14.72 -10.34
N ALA A 53 -5.48 14.40 -9.16
CA ALA A 53 -5.33 13.05 -8.62
C ALA A 53 -6.66 12.27 -8.39
N ASN A 54 -7.75 12.56 -9.11
CA ASN A 54 -9.13 12.21 -8.72
C ASN A 54 -10.20 11.98 -9.77
N GLY A 55 -10.06 12.33 -11.06
CA GLY A 55 -11.14 12.13 -12.05
C GLY A 55 -12.46 12.91 -11.82
N LEU A 56 -12.70 13.46 -10.62
CA LEU A 56 -13.85 14.29 -10.26
C LEU A 56 -13.39 15.37 -9.28
N LYS A 57 -13.41 16.64 -9.72
CA LYS A 57 -12.84 17.80 -8.98
C LYS A 57 -13.41 18.00 -7.55
N ASN A 58 -14.53 17.35 -7.20
CA ASN A 58 -15.29 17.65 -5.97
C ASN A 58 -15.45 16.47 -4.97
N SER A 59 -15.07 15.23 -5.31
CA SER A 59 -15.41 14.06 -4.48
C SER A 59 -14.59 13.93 -3.20
N ARG A 60 -13.32 14.35 -3.18
CA ARG A 60 -12.46 14.23 -1.98
C ARG A 60 -12.76 15.24 -0.88
N HIS A 61 -13.23 16.44 -1.20
CA HIS A 61 -13.69 17.38 -0.16
C HIS A 61 -14.84 16.74 0.63
N TYR A 62 -15.72 15.99 -0.04
CA TYR A 62 -16.77 15.25 0.62
C TYR A 62 -16.22 14.10 1.49
N PHE A 63 -15.22 13.36 1.02
CA PHE A 63 -14.65 12.25 1.78
C PHE A 63 -13.80 12.66 2.98
N TYR A 64 -13.22 13.87 2.95
CA TYR A 64 -12.23 14.37 3.90
C TYR A 64 -12.45 15.87 4.23
N PRO A 65 -13.65 16.29 4.69
CA PRO A 65 -13.99 17.70 4.84
C PRO A 65 -13.11 18.46 5.84
N THR A 66 -12.63 17.83 6.92
CA THR A 66 -11.77 18.51 7.92
C THR A 66 -10.28 18.35 7.65
N MET A 67 -9.89 17.44 6.75
CA MET A 67 -8.49 17.13 6.43
C MET A 67 -8.02 17.74 5.11
N THR A 68 -8.93 18.15 4.23
CA THR A 68 -8.58 18.67 2.90
C THR A 68 -7.76 19.96 3.00
N ASN A 69 -6.58 19.98 2.38
CA ASN A 69 -5.59 21.07 2.40
C ASN A 69 -5.10 21.48 3.80
N LYS A 70 -5.42 20.70 4.84
CA LYS A 70 -4.89 20.90 6.18
C LYS A 70 -3.42 20.48 6.20
N LYS A 71 -2.52 21.42 6.54
CA LYS A 71 -1.09 21.15 6.73
C LYS A 71 -0.86 20.26 7.95
N LEU A 72 0.16 19.41 7.88
CA LEU A 72 0.68 18.69 9.04
C LEU A 72 1.40 19.69 9.95
N CYS A 73 1.12 19.63 11.25
CA CYS A 73 1.89 20.33 12.26
C CYS A 73 2.92 19.39 12.92
N ASP A 74 3.78 19.94 13.77
CA ASP A 74 4.81 19.15 14.46
C ASP A 74 4.24 18.02 15.32
N TYR A 75 3.05 18.23 15.90
CA TYR A 75 2.34 17.18 16.62
C TYR A 75 2.02 15.99 15.70
N ASP A 76 1.46 16.25 14.52
CA ASP A 76 1.10 15.18 13.57
C ASP A 76 2.34 14.41 13.12
N ILE A 77 3.43 15.13 12.81
CA ILE A 77 4.69 14.54 12.37
C ILE A 77 5.29 13.67 13.49
N ASN A 78 5.25 14.14 14.73
CA ASN A 78 5.77 13.39 15.87
C ASN A 78 4.89 12.17 16.19
N ASP A 79 3.56 12.28 16.09
CA ASP A 79 2.67 11.13 16.28
C ASP A 79 2.91 10.04 15.24
N ILE A 80 3.06 10.40 13.96
CA ILE A 80 3.43 9.46 12.88
C ILE A 80 4.76 8.76 13.20
N LYS A 81 5.78 9.52 13.60
CA LYS A 81 7.09 8.94 13.96
C LYS A 81 6.99 7.99 15.15
N ASN A 82 6.21 8.34 16.16
CA ASN A 82 6.04 7.54 17.37
C ASN A 82 5.26 6.24 17.12
N LYS A 83 4.17 6.32 16.33
CA LYS A 83 3.33 5.18 15.97
C LYS A 83 4.06 4.20 15.05
N TYR A 84 4.58 4.69 13.92
CA TYR A 84 5.15 3.83 12.89
C TYR A 84 6.64 3.52 13.08
N LYS A 85 7.35 4.29 13.91
CA LYS A 85 8.79 4.12 14.17
C LYS A 85 9.63 3.90 12.89
N PRO A 86 9.48 4.78 11.87
CA PRO A 86 10.11 4.56 10.59
C PRO A 86 11.64 4.63 10.69
N LYS A 87 12.34 3.79 9.92
CA LYS A 87 13.80 3.87 9.75
C LYS A 87 14.21 5.12 8.99
N LYS A 88 13.43 5.47 7.98
CA LYS A 88 13.54 6.76 7.27
C LYS A 88 12.15 7.30 6.92
N ILE A 89 12.00 8.62 7.02
CA ILE A 89 10.79 9.34 6.65
C ILE A 89 11.15 10.56 5.80
N LYS A 90 10.39 10.77 4.73
CA LYS A 90 10.47 11.99 3.90
C LYS A 90 9.09 12.61 3.79
N ILE A 91 9.02 13.90 4.10
CA ILE A 91 7.81 14.72 3.99
C ILE A 91 8.10 15.81 2.97
N GLU A 92 7.30 15.89 1.91
CA GLU A 92 7.45 16.87 0.84
C GLU A 92 6.20 17.73 0.66
N SER A 93 6.35 18.92 0.10
CA SER A 93 5.19 19.70 -0.33
C SER A 93 4.61 19.15 -1.62
N LEU A 94 3.30 18.89 -1.61
CA LEU A 94 2.55 18.50 -2.81
C LEU A 94 2.13 19.75 -3.58
N LYS A 95 2.50 19.85 -4.86
CA LYS A 95 2.03 20.96 -5.70
C LYS A 95 0.57 20.76 -6.07
N GLU A 96 -0.14 21.87 -6.28
CA GLU A 96 -1.53 21.82 -6.71
C GLU A 96 -1.65 21.05 -8.04
N LEU A 97 -2.69 20.21 -8.16
CA LEU A 97 -2.98 19.37 -9.33
C LEU A 97 -1.95 18.26 -9.65
N GLU A 98 -0.97 18.01 -8.79
CA GLU A 98 0.03 16.96 -9.02
C GLU A 98 -0.51 15.55 -8.68
N TRP A 99 -0.30 14.59 -9.59
CA TRP A 99 -0.56 13.16 -9.33
C TRP A 99 0.60 12.56 -8.53
N GLY A 100 0.47 12.59 -7.21
CA GLY A 100 1.57 12.22 -6.30
C GLY A 100 1.98 10.75 -6.27
N ILE A 101 1.23 9.80 -6.86
CA ILE A 101 1.48 8.36 -6.65
C ILE A 101 2.88 7.92 -7.08
N TYR A 102 3.30 8.26 -8.30
CA TYR A 102 4.61 7.86 -8.84
C TYR A 102 5.77 8.50 -8.06
N ARG A 103 5.62 9.77 -7.67
CA ARG A 103 6.61 10.46 -6.83
C ARG A 103 6.68 9.87 -5.44
N SER A 104 5.55 9.52 -4.84
CA SER A 104 5.54 8.88 -3.52
C SER A 104 6.19 7.51 -3.54
N LEU A 105 5.93 6.70 -4.56
CA LEU A 105 6.58 5.40 -4.73
C LEU A 105 8.08 5.51 -4.97
N SER A 106 8.49 6.40 -5.88
CA SER A 106 9.90 6.68 -6.10
C SER A 106 10.59 7.19 -4.82
N GLY A 107 9.92 8.07 -4.07
CA GLY A 107 10.42 8.63 -2.83
C GLY A 107 10.64 7.56 -1.75
N VAL A 108 9.66 6.68 -1.51
CA VAL A 108 9.79 5.65 -0.48
C VAL A 108 10.77 4.55 -0.88
N ASN A 109 10.83 4.18 -2.17
CA ASN A 109 11.84 3.24 -2.68
C ASN A 109 13.26 3.77 -2.42
N LYS A 110 13.50 5.05 -2.71
CA LYS A 110 14.80 5.68 -2.47
C LYS A 110 15.20 5.63 -0.99
N LEU A 111 14.25 5.88 -0.08
CA LEU A 111 14.52 5.77 1.37
C LEU A 111 14.94 4.36 1.76
N ARG A 112 14.23 3.34 1.26
CA ARG A 112 14.60 1.93 1.49
C ARG A 112 15.99 1.64 0.94
N GLU A 113 16.26 1.98 -0.31
CA GLU A 113 17.54 1.71 -1.00
C GLU A 113 18.73 2.38 -0.30
N GLU A 114 18.58 3.63 0.15
CA GLU A 114 19.61 4.31 0.92
C GLU A 114 19.89 3.58 2.25
N TYR A 115 18.85 3.14 2.96
CA TYR A 115 19.00 2.40 4.21
C TYR A 115 19.58 0.99 4.01
N GLU A 116 19.18 0.28 2.95
CA GLU A 116 19.79 -1.00 2.55
C GLU A 116 21.30 -0.85 2.39
N LYS A 117 21.72 0.20 1.66
CA LYS A 117 23.13 0.47 1.42
C LYS A 117 23.89 0.87 2.69
N GLU A 118 23.30 1.74 3.51
CA GLU A 118 23.91 2.22 4.76
C GLU A 118 24.13 1.10 5.78
N HIS A 119 23.22 0.12 5.80
CA HIS A 119 23.22 -0.95 6.79
C HIS A 119 23.60 -2.34 6.24
N ASN A 120 23.93 -2.43 4.95
CA ASN A 120 24.23 -3.68 4.25
C ASN A 120 23.12 -4.74 4.44
N ILE A 121 21.87 -4.31 4.24
CA ILE A 121 20.66 -5.14 4.37
C ILE A 121 20.16 -5.52 2.98
N ASN A 122 19.76 -6.77 2.81
CA ASN A 122 18.96 -7.24 1.68
C ASN A 122 17.58 -7.63 2.19
N TYR A 123 16.51 -6.98 1.72
CA TYR A 123 15.15 -7.37 2.09
C TYR A 123 14.70 -8.59 1.29
N ASP A 124 14.17 -9.61 1.98
CA ASP A 124 13.58 -10.80 1.35
C ASP A 124 12.22 -10.48 0.73
N CYS A 125 11.53 -9.47 1.27
CA CYS A 125 10.23 -9.03 0.79
C CYS A 125 10.04 -7.53 1.04
N ILE A 126 9.30 -6.89 0.13
CA ILE A 126 8.90 -5.50 0.18
C ILE A 126 7.38 -5.47 0.12
N LEU A 127 6.73 -4.89 1.14
CA LEU A 127 5.28 -4.63 1.19
C LEU A 127 5.04 -3.14 0.99
N CYS A 128 4.27 -2.78 -0.02
CA CYS A 128 3.85 -1.41 -0.26
C CYS A 128 2.38 -1.24 0.09
N THR A 129 2.05 -0.22 0.88
CA THR A 129 0.67 0.12 1.20
C THR A 129 0.51 1.58 1.64
N ARG A 130 -0.69 1.97 2.07
CA ARG A 130 -1.05 3.34 2.43
C ARG A 130 -1.47 3.44 3.88
N MET A 131 -1.28 4.61 4.47
CA MET A 131 -1.67 4.89 5.85
C MET A 131 -3.18 5.05 6.03
N ASP A 132 -3.95 5.24 4.96
CA ASP A 132 -5.40 5.44 5.02
C ASP A 132 -6.22 4.16 4.77
N LEU A 133 -5.62 2.98 4.98
CA LEU A 133 -6.31 1.69 4.88
C LEU A 133 -6.66 1.14 6.27
N PHE A 134 -7.93 0.80 6.47
CA PHE A 134 -8.40 0.10 7.66
C PHE A 134 -8.49 -1.40 7.36
N PHE A 135 -7.77 -2.22 8.12
CA PHE A 135 -7.67 -3.66 7.90
C PHE A 135 -8.64 -4.41 8.82
N PHE A 136 -9.51 -5.27 8.29
CA PHE A 136 -10.45 -6.09 9.04
C PHE A 136 -9.89 -7.47 9.41
N SER A 137 -8.96 -7.99 8.60
CA SER A 137 -8.42 -9.33 8.72
C SER A 137 -6.90 -9.33 8.60
N GLU A 138 -6.24 -10.34 9.17
CA GLU A 138 -4.78 -10.47 9.13
C GLU A 138 -4.24 -10.64 7.70
N LEU A 139 -3.24 -9.83 7.34
CA LEU A 139 -2.42 -10.03 6.15
C LEU A 139 -1.11 -10.72 6.55
N LYS A 140 -1.07 -12.05 6.45
CA LYS A 140 0.15 -12.83 6.72
C LYS A 140 0.83 -13.27 5.42
N LEU A 141 1.99 -12.69 5.11
CA LEU A 141 2.64 -12.84 3.80
C LEU A 141 3.00 -14.29 3.46
N ASP A 142 3.51 -15.05 4.44
CA ASP A 142 3.91 -16.45 4.23
C ASP A 142 2.73 -17.38 3.89
N ASN A 143 1.47 -16.97 4.14
CA ASN A 143 0.32 -17.72 3.64
C ASN A 143 0.30 -17.78 2.11
N TYR A 144 0.76 -16.70 1.45
CA TYR A 144 0.80 -16.58 0.01
C TYR A 144 2.15 -17.02 -0.57
N ILE A 145 3.26 -16.60 0.05
CA ILE A 145 4.61 -16.86 -0.47
C ILE A 145 5.00 -18.34 -0.30
N ILE A 146 4.66 -18.95 0.83
CA ILE A 146 5.09 -20.31 1.17
C ILE A 146 3.90 -21.28 1.10
N ASN A 147 2.84 -21.00 1.86
CA ASN A 147 1.81 -22.02 2.09
C ASN A 147 0.98 -22.30 0.84
N ALA A 148 0.67 -21.28 0.02
CA ALA A 148 0.00 -21.49 -1.26
C ALA A 148 0.79 -22.45 -2.17
N TYR A 149 2.11 -22.30 -2.23
CA TYR A 149 2.98 -23.13 -3.09
C TYR A 149 3.35 -24.49 -2.49
N LYS A 150 2.92 -24.79 -1.26
CA LYS A 150 2.91 -26.16 -0.73
C LYS A 150 1.71 -26.97 -1.23
N HIS A 151 0.69 -26.31 -1.78
CA HIS A 151 -0.50 -26.99 -2.30
C HIS A 151 -0.14 -27.90 -3.48
N PRO A 152 -0.68 -29.13 -3.57
CA PRO A 152 -0.33 -30.08 -4.64
C PRO A 152 -0.47 -29.55 -6.07
N GLU A 153 -1.42 -28.65 -6.29
CA GLU A 153 -1.67 -28.05 -7.61
C GLU A 153 -0.68 -26.94 -7.96
N LEU A 154 -0.15 -26.22 -6.97
CA LEU A 154 0.78 -25.09 -7.18
C LEU A 154 2.24 -25.48 -6.97
N ARG A 155 2.53 -26.58 -6.28
CA ARG A 155 3.91 -27.01 -5.97
C ARG A 155 4.77 -27.23 -7.21
N ASN A 156 4.15 -27.68 -8.31
CA ASN A 156 4.86 -27.97 -9.56
C ASN A 156 5.13 -26.70 -10.38
N LEU A 157 4.34 -25.63 -10.19
CA LEU A 157 4.62 -24.33 -10.78
C LEU A 157 5.81 -23.67 -10.06
N GLY A 158 5.81 -23.77 -8.74
CA GLY A 158 6.76 -23.06 -7.89
C GLY A 158 6.52 -21.54 -7.91
N LEU A 159 7.19 -20.84 -7.00
CA LEU A 159 7.19 -19.38 -7.00
C LEU A 159 8.25 -18.89 -8.00
N PRO A 160 7.93 -17.94 -8.89
CA PRO A 160 8.92 -17.34 -9.79
C PRO A 160 10.09 -16.70 -9.02
N SER A 161 11.25 -16.58 -9.67
CA SER A 161 12.43 -15.93 -9.07
C SER A 161 12.18 -14.46 -8.73
N GLU A 162 11.31 -13.80 -9.50
CA GLU A 162 10.81 -12.46 -9.24
C GLU A 162 9.29 -12.51 -9.23
N TYR A 163 8.68 -12.03 -8.15
CA TYR A 163 7.23 -12.13 -7.97
C TYR A 163 6.66 -10.88 -7.30
N ILE A 164 5.42 -10.57 -7.66
CA ILE A 164 4.57 -9.56 -7.02
C ILE A 164 3.22 -10.19 -6.75
N PHE A 165 2.83 -10.21 -5.48
CA PHE A 165 1.48 -10.46 -5.03
C PHE A 165 0.73 -9.14 -4.89
N THR A 166 -0.50 -9.07 -5.39
CA THR A 166 -1.30 -7.85 -5.31
C THR A 166 -2.77 -8.15 -5.03
N VAL A 167 -3.40 -7.22 -4.31
CA VAL A 167 -4.85 -7.18 -4.19
C VAL A 167 -5.47 -6.84 -5.55
N CYS A 168 -6.72 -7.24 -5.73
CA CYS A 168 -7.52 -6.87 -6.90
C CYS A 168 -8.97 -6.65 -6.47
N ASN A 169 -9.56 -5.56 -6.95
CA ASN A 169 -10.99 -5.36 -6.98
C ASN A 169 -11.52 -6.01 -8.26
N GLU A 170 -12.24 -7.13 -8.13
CA GLU A 170 -12.47 -8.11 -9.21
C GLU A 170 -12.93 -7.51 -10.54
N PHE A 171 -13.74 -6.44 -10.50
CA PHE A 171 -14.19 -5.71 -11.68
C PHE A 171 -13.75 -4.25 -11.68
N GLY A 172 -13.46 -3.64 -10.52
CA GLY A 172 -13.13 -2.22 -10.47
C GLY A 172 -14.24 -1.37 -11.10
N SER A 173 -13.89 -0.61 -12.14
CA SER A 173 -14.81 0.16 -12.98
C SER A 173 -15.00 -0.45 -14.38
N PHE A 174 -14.60 -1.71 -14.57
CA PHE A 174 -14.55 -2.38 -15.87
C PHE A 174 -15.48 -3.60 -15.89
N ASP A 175 -16.06 -3.89 -17.06
CA ASP A 175 -16.89 -5.09 -17.27
C ASP A 175 -16.05 -6.37 -17.47
N VAL A 176 -14.72 -6.22 -17.57
CA VAL A 176 -13.78 -7.33 -17.84
C VAL A 176 -12.73 -7.40 -16.74
N ARG A 177 -12.53 -8.60 -16.22
CA ARG A 177 -11.43 -8.93 -15.32
C ARG A 177 -10.23 -9.44 -16.11
N ASP A 178 -9.35 -8.52 -16.49
CA ASP A 178 -8.07 -8.86 -17.12
C ASP A 178 -6.98 -9.01 -16.05
N PRO A 179 -6.37 -10.20 -15.87
CA PRO A 179 -5.33 -10.40 -14.85
C PRO A 179 -4.07 -9.55 -15.09
N ARG A 180 -3.89 -8.99 -16.29
CA ARG A 180 -2.81 -8.05 -16.61
C ARG A 180 -3.05 -6.65 -16.05
N TYR A 181 -4.28 -6.36 -15.64
CA TYR A 181 -4.69 -5.10 -15.04
C TYR A 181 -5.41 -5.34 -13.70
N PRO A 182 -4.67 -5.61 -12.61
CA PRO A 182 -5.26 -5.76 -11.27
C PRO A 182 -5.82 -4.44 -10.76
N ALA A 183 -7.11 -4.18 -10.98
CA ALA A 183 -7.75 -2.95 -10.52
C ALA A 183 -7.63 -2.79 -8.99
N GLY A 184 -7.26 -1.61 -8.51
CA GLY A 184 -7.03 -1.35 -7.08
C GLY A 184 -5.71 -1.89 -6.51
N SER A 185 -4.82 -2.42 -7.36
CA SER A 185 -3.49 -2.88 -6.94
C SER A 185 -2.60 -1.79 -6.35
N ASP A 186 -2.92 -0.51 -6.58
CA ASP A 186 -2.21 0.63 -5.98
C ASP A 186 -2.49 0.83 -4.49
N LEU A 187 -3.35 0.00 -3.89
CA LEU A 187 -3.63 0.06 -2.45
C LEU A 187 -2.65 -0.81 -1.65
N LEU A 188 -2.35 -2.01 -2.16
CA LEU A 188 -1.53 -2.98 -1.44
C LEU A 188 -0.92 -4.02 -2.38
N TRP A 189 0.39 -4.21 -2.29
CA TRP A 189 1.12 -5.30 -2.94
C TRP A 189 2.39 -5.63 -2.18
N PHE A 190 2.90 -6.84 -2.38
CA PHE A 190 4.18 -7.26 -1.84
C PHE A 190 4.90 -8.23 -2.75
N GLY A 191 6.21 -8.29 -2.64
CA GLY A 191 7.01 -9.20 -3.45
C GLY A 191 8.48 -9.14 -3.09
N ASN A 192 9.32 -9.81 -3.87
CA ASN A 192 10.78 -9.75 -3.68
C ASN A 192 11.47 -8.75 -4.64
N VAL A 193 10.69 -8.01 -5.44
CA VAL A 193 11.18 -6.96 -6.32
C VAL A 193 10.49 -5.64 -6.02
N ALA A 194 11.26 -4.55 -6.05
CA ALA A 194 10.72 -3.20 -5.88
C ALA A 194 10.10 -2.72 -7.21
N LEU A 195 8.86 -2.24 -7.15
CA LEU A 195 8.22 -1.65 -8.32
C LEU A 195 8.41 -0.14 -8.35
N LYS A 196 8.68 0.39 -9.55
CA LYS A 196 8.72 1.84 -9.80
C LYS A 196 7.32 2.44 -9.92
N ASN A 197 6.35 1.62 -10.35
CA ASN A 197 4.97 1.99 -10.58
C ASN A 197 4.02 0.98 -9.93
N PRO A 198 2.73 1.31 -9.74
CA PRO A 198 1.76 0.37 -9.19
C PRO A 198 1.62 -0.90 -10.05
N PRO A 199 1.20 -2.05 -9.47
CA PRO A 199 1.10 -3.30 -10.22
C PRO A 199 0.19 -3.26 -11.45
N PHE A 200 -0.83 -2.39 -11.50
CA PHE A 200 -1.69 -2.24 -12.68
C PHE A 200 -0.95 -1.72 -13.92
N CYS A 201 0.24 -1.14 -13.78
CA CYS A 201 1.08 -0.69 -14.90
C CYS A 201 2.09 -1.75 -15.36
N ILE A 202 2.30 -2.81 -14.56
CA ILE A 202 3.49 -3.65 -14.71
C ILE A 202 3.56 -4.37 -16.05
N TYR A 203 2.42 -4.78 -16.61
CA TYR A 203 2.39 -5.48 -17.89
C TYR A 203 2.97 -4.63 -19.03
N ASN A 204 2.78 -3.31 -18.99
CA ASN A 204 3.34 -2.39 -19.99
C ASN A 204 4.84 -2.11 -19.76
N GLU A 205 5.33 -2.29 -18.53
CA GLU A 205 6.73 -2.01 -18.16
C GLU A 205 7.62 -3.24 -18.31
N ASN A 206 7.11 -4.39 -17.88
CA ASN A 206 7.77 -5.67 -17.97
C ASN A 206 6.72 -6.79 -18.11
N PRO A 207 6.41 -7.23 -19.34
CA PRO A 207 5.39 -8.25 -19.58
C PRO A 207 5.76 -9.63 -19.00
N ASN A 208 7.02 -9.84 -18.58
CA ASN A 208 7.45 -11.09 -17.94
C ASN A 208 7.04 -11.17 -16.46
N ILE A 209 6.71 -10.04 -15.82
CA ILE A 209 6.22 -10.03 -14.45
C ILE A 209 4.69 -9.98 -14.48
N VAL A 210 4.07 -11.14 -14.24
CA VAL A 210 2.62 -11.24 -14.10
C VAL A 210 2.24 -11.05 -12.63
N PRO A 211 1.39 -10.06 -12.27
CA PRO A 211 0.89 -9.93 -10.91
C PRO A 211 0.14 -11.18 -10.45
N ILE A 212 0.50 -11.70 -9.28
CA ILE A 212 -0.17 -12.83 -8.65
C ILE A 212 -1.27 -12.28 -7.75
N LEU A 213 -2.53 -12.53 -8.13
CA LEU A 213 -3.68 -12.03 -7.38
C LEU A 213 -3.86 -12.82 -6.08
N ILE A 214 -4.02 -12.14 -4.96
CA ILE A 214 -4.29 -12.77 -3.66
C ILE A 214 -5.76 -12.66 -3.27
N LYS A 215 -6.24 -13.64 -2.50
CA LYS A 215 -7.55 -13.59 -1.85
C LYS A 215 -7.49 -12.69 -0.61
N TYR A 216 -7.29 -11.39 -0.86
CA TYR A 216 -7.28 -10.31 0.13
C TYR A 216 -7.78 -9.05 -0.56
N GLY A 217 -9.02 -8.66 -0.29
CA GLY A 217 -9.78 -7.76 -1.17
C GLY A 217 -10.21 -6.45 -0.51
N LEU A 218 -10.36 -5.42 -1.36
CA LEU A 218 -11.01 -4.18 -0.98
C LEU A 218 -12.49 -4.46 -0.66
N ASN A 219 -12.98 -3.94 0.46
CA ASN A 219 -14.31 -4.15 1.05
C ASN A 219 -14.57 -5.54 1.67
N SER A 220 -13.64 -6.50 1.56
CA SER A 220 -13.71 -7.78 2.28
C SER A 220 -12.74 -7.84 3.45
N ASP A 221 -11.49 -7.45 3.19
CA ASP A 221 -10.37 -7.61 4.13
C ASP A 221 -9.82 -6.27 4.61
N PHE A 222 -10.02 -5.22 3.81
CA PHE A 222 -9.68 -3.85 4.19
C PHE A 222 -10.55 -2.85 3.42
N ILE A 223 -10.59 -1.59 3.88
CA ILE A 223 -11.18 -0.47 3.16
C ILE A 223 -10.23 0.71 3.10
N ILE A 224 -10.42 1.58 2.11
CA ILE A 224 -9.91 2.94 2.19
C ILE A 224 -10.76 3.68 3.22
N PHE A 225 -10.18 4.03 4.37
CA PHE A 225 -10.90 4.71 5.43
C PHE A 225 -11.05 6.19 5.11
N ARG A 226 -12.29 6.65 5.03
CA ARG A 226 -12.67 8.02 4.70
C ARG A 226 -13.29 8.67 5.92
N GLU A 227 -13.11 9.98 6.07
CA GLU A 227 -13.67 10.76 7.18
C GLU A 227 -15.21 10.73 7.13
N LYS A 228 -15.80 10.92 5.94
CA LYS A 228 -17.22 10.64 5.71
C LYS A 228 -17.43 9.26 5.10
N LYS A 229 -18.25 8.45 5.77
CA LYS A 229 -18.59 7.06 5.37
C LYS A 229 -19.70 6.97 4.30
N GLU A 230 -20.39 8.08 4.01
CA GLU A 230 -21.69 8.12 3.34
C GLU A 230 -21.73 7.73 1.84
N PHE A 231 -20.60 7.36 1.20
CA PHE A 231 -20.62 6.91 -0.21
C PHE A 231 -20.55 5.40 -0.42
N ASN A 232 -20.35 4.60 0.63
CA ASN A 232 -20.35 3.13 0.48
C ASN A 232 -21.75 2.52 0.42
N THR A 233 -22.81 3.30 0.67
CA THR A 233 -24.20 2.87 0.57
C THR A 233 -24.81 3.04 -0.83
N ALA A 234 -24.14 3.72 -1.76
CA ALA A 234 -24.69 3.99 -3.10
C ALA A 234 -24.42 2.89 -4.16
N ILE A 235 -23.81 1.75 -3.80
CA ILE A 235 -23.60 0.60 -4.71
C ILE A 235 -24.20 -0.69 -4.12
N ARG A 236 -25.24 -0.57 -3.28
CA ARG A 236 -26.10 -1.72 -2.88
C ARG A 236 -27.56 -1.55 -3.27
N SER A 237 -27.86 -0.58 -4.13
CA SER A 237 -29.20 -0.36 -4.68
C SER A 237 -29.11 0.03 -6.15
N GLN A 238 -28.76 -0.93 -7.00
CA GLN A 238 -29.24 -1.09 -8.37
C GLN A 238 -28.81 -2.45 -8.89
#